data_AF-A0A2N5K2N7-F1
#
_entry.id   AF-A0A2N5K2N7-F1
#
_cell.length_a   1.000
_cell.length_b   1.000
_cell.length_c   1.000
_cell.angle_alpha   90.00
_cell.angle_beta   90.00
_cell.angle_gamma   90.00
#
_symmetry.space_group_name_H-M   'P 1'
#
loop_
_entity.id
_entity.type
_entity.pdbx_description
1 polymer ?
#
loop_
_entity_poly.entity_id
_entity_poly.type
_entity_poly.pdbx_seq_one_letter_code
_entity_poly.pdbx_strand_id
1 'polypeptide(L)'
;MTLPLTRVAREAGATLVINHHPHVVGGFDWDGSSFVAWTLGNFLFDQTVWPTFESYLLGVQLRDGQVIGAYAEPLMIEEFVPKGVTGELADFVARGAAGRSAGPFVVENGAMYFDAGGSATAHSLQVPLQGDAQQPAISRLREGWRLSDFQGSGEIRLGRDLLWVGSFEDEDTDNENEDSTLWDFRTPGRRIGPAYAFEGQAGVRLERRAGSRSEAMLTPLHRILVQPGAELSVTGMVRATTGATPDIRLGWYPDTTGPSAAETIEPITIKAGNTWQPFRLDVKVPPDAVAVGLFLRLSPPTQGMVTADFDNIRLIEWAPVGTPTSQLYDFVSITGSGEALISKELLPGAEQWSELQNPMVAIPAE
;
A
#
# COMPACT_ATOMS: atom_id res chain seq x y z
N MET A 1 -19.38 -3.67 16.06
CA MET A 1 -20.73 -3.38 16.62
C MET A 1 -20.81 -1.94 17.16
N THR A 2 -20.25 -0.96 16.45
CA THR A 2 -20.11 0.46 16.88
C THR A 2 -21.12 1.39 16.19
N LEU A 3 -21.63 1.02 15.01
CA LEU A 3 -22.63 1.79 14.26
C LEU A 3 -23.85 2.24 15.09
N PRO A 4 -24.43 1.40 15.99
CA PRO A 4 -25.57 1.84 16.81
C PRO A 4 -25.20 2.93 17.82
N LEU A 5 -24.01 2.87 18.42
CA LEU A 5 -23.57 3.83 19.44
C LEU A 5 -23.19 5.18 18.82
N THR A 6 -22.49 5.16 17.68
CA THR A 6 -22.16 6.39 16.94
C THR A 6 -23.42 7.12 16.50
N ARG A 7 -24.41 6.38 16.00
CA ARG A 7 -25.70 6.97 15.62
C ARG A 7 -26.41 7.61 16.81
N VAL A 8 -26.50 6.90 17.94
CA VAL A 8 -27.12 7.45 19.17
C VAL A 8 -26.38 8.70 19.65
N ALA A 9 -25.04 8.72 19.59
CA ALA A 9 -24.25 9.89 19.97
C ALA A 9 -24.54 11.10 19.06
N ARG A 10 -24.60 10.89 17.73
CA ARG A 10 -24.98 11.94 16.77
C ARG A 10 -26.40 12.45 17.00
N GLU A 11 -27.37 11.55 17.19
CA GLU A 11 -28.77 11.91 17.48
C GLU A 11 -28.90 12.68 18.81
N ALA A 12 -28.00 12.46 19.75
CA ALA A 12 -27.90 13.21 21.00
C ALA A 12 -27.17 14.57 20.87
N GLY A 13 -26.65 14.91 19.68
CA GLY A 13 -26.00 16.19 19.40
C GLY A 13 -24.48 16.21 19.65
N ALA A 14 -23.81 15.06 19.66
CA ALA A 14 -22.36 15.00 19.82
C ALA A 14 -21.62 15.51 18.57
N THR A 15 -20.92 16.64 18.67
CA THR A 15 -20.09 17.21 17.60
C THR A 15 -18.86 16.35 17.26
N LEU A 16 -18.37 15.54 18.20
CA LEU A 16 -17.20 14.68 18.04
C LEU A 16 -17.48 13.30 18.61
N VAL A 17 -17.25 12.25 17.82
CA VAL A 17 -17.31 10.85 18.28
C VAL A 17 -16.01 10.15 17.91
N ILE A 18 -15.30 9.63 18.91
CA ILE A 18 -14.10 8.82 18.72
C ILE A 18 -14.40 7.40 19.15
N ASN A 19 -14.44 6.49 18.19
CA ASN A 19 -14.58 5.06 18.42
C ASN A 19 -13.19 4.41 18.48
N HIS A 20 -13.10 3.23 19.12
CA HIS A 20 -11.82 2.55 19.34
C HIS A 20 -11.69 1.24 18.56
N HIS A 21 -12.58 0.26 18.80
CA HIS A 21 -12.49 -1.07 18.18
C HIS A 21 -13.16 -1.14 16.79
N PRO A 22 -12.60 -1.93 15.84
CA PRO A 22 -11.40 -2.79 15.94
C PRO A 22 -10.01 -2.09 15.94
N HIS A 23 -8.95 -2.86 16.24
CA HIS A 23 -7.52 -2.47 16.30
C HIS A 23 -6.86 -2.15 14.94
N VAL A 24 -7.61 -1.61 13.98
CA VAL A 24 -7.13 -1.29 12.63
C VAL A 24 -7.46 0.15 12.29
N VAL A 25 -6.76 0.74 11.33
CA VAL A 25 -7.08 2.08 10.84
C VAL A 25 -8.49 2.11 10.25
N GLY A 26 -9.34 2.88 10.90
CA GLY A 26 -10.70 3.16 10.47
C GLY A 26 -10.76 4.47 9.71
N GLY A 27 -11.91 4.70 9.10
CA GLY A 27 -12.16 5.93 8.37
C GLY A 27 -12.56 7.09 9.26
N PHE A 28 -12.71 8.23 8.63
CA PHE A 28 -13.44 9.37 9.16
C PHE A 28 -14.81 9.48 8.52
N ASP A 29 -15.75 10.12 9.20
CA ASP A 29 -17.06 10.43 8.65
C ASP A 29 -17.54 11.81 9.14
N TRP A 30 -18.20 12.54 8.25
CA TRP A 30 -18.66 13.90 8.49
C TRP A 30 -20.05 14.10 7.87
N ASP A 31 -21.02 14.50 8.69
CA ASP A 31 -22.41 14.70 8.25
C ASP A 31 -22.82 16.18 8.12
N GLY A 32 -21.85 17.10 8.20
CA GLY A 32 -22.09 18.54 8.25
C GLY A 32 -22.17 19.12 9.67
N SER A 33 -22.24 18.28 10.70
CA SER A 33 -22.33 18.69 12.10
C SER A 33 -21.40 17.94 13.06
N SER A 34 -21.15 16.66 12.78
CA SER A 34 -20.48 15.74 13.69
C SER A 34 -19.31 15.03 13.01
N PHE A 35 -18.10 15.22 13.53
CA PHE A 35 -16.91 14.50 13.08
C PHE A 35 -16.79 13.17 13.82
N VAL A 36 -16.60 12.10 13.07
CA VAL A 36 -16.43 10.75 13.60
C VAL A 36 -15.10 10.18 13.16
N ALA A 37 -14.33 9.66 14.11
CA ALA A 37 -13.24 8.73 13.85
C ALA A 37 -13.71 7.31 14.20
N TRP A 38 -13.72 6.39 13.23
CA TRP A 38 -14.29 5.06 13.42
C TRP A 38 -13.41 4.11 14.23
N THR A 39 -12.10 4.15 14.00
CA THR A 39 -11.08 3.44 14.78
C THR A 39 -9.73 4.08 14.48
N LEU A 40 -8.87 4.19 15.50
CA LEU A 40 -7.56 4.83 15.37
C LEU A 40 -6.43 3.84 15.03
N GLY A 41 -6.72 2.55 15.01
CA GLY A 41 -5.69 1.50 15.00
C GLY A 41 -5.07 1.30 16.39
N ASN A 42 -3.85 0.80 16.41
CA ASN A 42 -3.09 0.51 17.63
C ASN A 42 -2.13 1.64 17.99
N PHE A 43 -1.96 1.93 19.28
CA PHE A 43 -0.86 2.81 19.73
C PHE A 43 0.25 2.02 20.43
N LEU A 44 -0.08 1.23 21.46
CA LEU A 44 0.85 0.31 22.12
C LEU A 44 0.11 -1.01 22.34
N PHE A 45 0.29 -1.95 21.42
CA PHE A 45 -0.43 -3.23 21.41
C PHE A 45 0.44 -4.34 20.79
N ASP A 46 0.19 -5.57 21.24
CA ASP A 46 0.95 -6.78 20.89
C ASP A 46 0.32 -7.59 19.74
N GLN A 47 -0.44 -6.93 18.85
CA GLN A 47 -1.10 -7.59 17.73
C GLN A 47 -0.11 -7.91 16.60
N THR A 48 -0.33 -9.04 15.93
CA THR A 48 0.55 -9.56 14.87
C THR A 48 -0.21 -9.83 13.57
N VAL A 49 -1.33 -9.13 13.36
CA VAL A 49 -2.20 -9.28 12.19
C VAL A 49 -2.00 -8.09 11.26
N TRP A 50 -1.83 -8.31 9.96
CA TRP A 50 -1.29 -7.30 9.05
C TRP A 50 -1.89 -5.88 9.13
N PRO A 51 -3.23 -5.68 9.11
CA PRO A 51 -3.81 -4.34 9.16
C PRO A 51 -3.73 -3.66 10.53
N THR A 52 -3.18 -4.35 11.54
CA THR A 52 -2.99 -3.83 12.90
C THR A 52 -1.66 -3.10 13.08
N PHE A 53 -0.78 -3.17 12.07
CA PHE A 53 0.46 -2.39 11.99
C PHE A 53 0.21 -0.96 11.54
N GLU A 54 -0.85 -0.70 10.76
CA GLU A 54 -1.29 0.66 10.45
C GLU A 54 -1.89 1.33 11.69
N SER A 55 -1.53 2.59 11.97
CA SER A 55 -2.22 3.44 12.95
C SER A 55 -2.07 4.93 12.64
N TYR A 56 -2.66 5.80 13.44
CA TYR A 56 -2.44 7.24 13.37
C TYR A 56 -2.71 7.91 14.73
N LEU A 57 -2.09 9.07 14.94
CA LEU A 57 -2.42 9.99 16.01
C LEU A 57 -3.44 11.02 15.52
N LEU A 58 -4.62 11.07 16.15
CA LEU A 58 -5.66 12.05 15.83
C LEU A 58 -5.55 13.29 16.73
N GLY A 59 -5.36 14.45 16.11
CA GLY A 59 -5.55 15.75 16.75
C GLY A 59 -6.87 16.39 16.30
N VAL A 60 -7.66 16.91 17.25
CA VAL A 60 -8.93 17.61 16.96
C VAL A 60 -8.94 18.98 17.62
N GLN A 61 -9.31 20.00 16.84
CA GLN A 61 -9.46 21.38 17.31
C GLN A 61 -10.94 21.69 17.51
N LEU A 62 -11.30 22.00 18.76
CA LEU A 62 -12.65 22.37 19.15
C LEU A 62 -12.72 23.87 19.49
N ARG A 63 -13.73 24.56 18.97
CA ARG A 63 -14.05 25.95 19.33
C ARG A 63 -15.55 26.10 19.43
N ASP A 64 -16.03 26.69 20.53
CA ASP A 64 -17.45 26.94 20.78
C ASP A 64 -18.34 25.69 20.55
N GLY A 65 -17.83 24.52 20.94
CA GLY A 65 -18.53 23.24 20.79
C GLY A 65 -18.54 22.67 19.37
N GLN A 66 -17.83 23.28 18.42
CA GLN A 66 -17.71 22.84 17.03
C GLN A 66 -16.30 22.31 16.74
N VAL A 67 -16.22 21.29 15.87
CA VAL A 67 -14.94 20.84 15.29
C VAL A 67 -14.59 21.81 14.17
N ILE A 68 -13.51 22.57 14.35
CA ILE A 68 -13.03 23.57 13.37
C ILE A 68 -11.84 23.07 12.55
N GLY A 69 -11.27 21.93 12.94
CA GLY A 69 -10.17 21.27 12.24
C GLY A 69 -9.81 19.96 12.92
N ALA A 70 -9.28 19.03 12.17
CA ALA A 70 -8.67 17.81 12.67
C ALA A 70 -7.55 17.38 11.74
N TYR A 71 -6.59 16.62 12.27
CA TYR A 71 -5.53 16.00 11.48
C TYR A 71 -5.21 14.62 12.04
N ALA A 72 -4.79 13.71 11.17
CA ALA A 72 -4.32 12.38 11.54
C ALA A 72 -2.90 12.19 10.99
N GLU A 73 -1.95 12.05 11.91
CA GLU A 73 -0.55 11.75 11.62
C GLU A 73 -0.35 10.24 11.58
N PRO A 74 0.07 9.66 10.46
CA PRO A 74 0.32 8.23 10.37
C PRO A 74 1.37 7.72 11.34
N LEU A 75 1.11 6.52 11.82
CA LEU A 75 2.01 5.71 12.62
C LEU A 75 2.05 4.31 12.03
N MET A 76 3.14 3.61 12.30
CA MET A 76 3.26 2.18 12.13
C MET A 76 3.60 1.54 13.48
N ILE A 77 2.99 0.40 13.78
CA ILE A 77 3.40 -0.43 14.90
C ILE A 77 4.43 -1.43 14.40
N GLU A 78 5.65 -1.30 14.92
CA GLU A 78 6.74 -2.24 14.68
C GLU A 78 7.30 -2.71 16.01
N GLU A 79 7.47 -4.03 16.16
CA GLU A 79 7.87 -4.65 17.43
C GLU A 79 7.10 -4.13 18.66
N PHE A 80 5.81 -3.84 18.46
CA PHE A 80 4.89 -3.32 19.47
C PHE A 80 5.15 -1.89 19.94
N VAL A 81 5.97 -1.14 19.19
CA VAL A 81 6.30 0.27 19.42
C VAL A 81 5.71 1.11 18.28
N PRO A 82 5.03 2.24 18.60
CA PRO A 82 4.58 3.17 17.57
C PRO A 82 5.77 3.96 17.02
N LYS A 83 5.98 3.89 15.71
CA LYS A 83 6.92 4.68 14.94
C LYS A 83 6.16 5.67 14.07
N GLY A 84 6.60 6.93 14.02
CA GLY A 84 6.12 7.85 13.00
C GLY A 84 6.62 7.40 11.64
N VAL A 85 5.82 7.57 10.59
CA VAL A 85 6.18 7.20 9.23
C VAL A 85 6.07 8.39 8.28
N THR A 86 6.80 8.33 7.17
CA THR A 86 6.85 9.36 6.12
C THR A 86 6.64 8.73 4.74
N GLY A 87 6.72 9.54 3.68
CA GLY A 87 6.68 9.08 2.29
C GLY A 87 5.51 8.17 1.95
N GLU A 88 5.81 7.04 1.30
CA GLU A 88 4.80 6.08 0.83
C GLU A 88 4.06 5.40 1.98
N LEU A 89 4.75 5.07 3.08
CA LEU A 89 4.13 4.48 4.28
C LEU A 89 3.10 5.43 4.90
N ALA A 90 3.43 6.72 5.01
CA ALA A 90 2.51 7.73 5.55
C ALA A 90 1.30 7.93 4.64
N ASP A 91 1.53 8.10 3.33
CA ASP A 91 0.46 8.27 2.34
C ASP A 91 -0.48 7.05 2.32
N PHE A 92 0.05 5.83 2.43
CA PHE A 92 -0.75 4.60 2.49
C PHE A 92 -1.78 4.62 3.63
N VAL A 93 -1.33 5.01 4.82
CA VAL A 93 -2.16 5.10 6.04
C VAL A 93 -3.14 6.27 5.92
N ALA A 94 -2.67 7.46 5.54
CA ALA A 94 -3.50 8.66 5.45
C ALA A 94 -4.63 8.50 4.44
N ARG A 95 -4.35 7.91 3.27
CA ARG A 95 -5.37 7.53 2.27
C ARG A 95 -6.32 6.47 2.78
N GLY A 96 -5.81 5.48 3.50
CA GLY A 96 -6.61 4.43 4.14
C GLY A 96 -7.63 5.02 5.12
N ALA A 97 -7.25 6.06 5.86
CA ALA A 97 -8.11 6.74 6.81
C ALA A 97 -9.09 7.72 6.12
N ALA A 98 -8.61 8.52 5.16
CA ALA A 98 -9.42 9.50 4.43
C ALA A 98 -10.43 8.87 3.46
N GLY A 99 -10.04 7.78 2.78
CA GLY A 99 -10.76 7.25 1.62
C GLY A 99 -11.92 6.29 1.91
N ARG A 100 -12.18 5.97 3.19
CA ARG A 100 -13.25 5.02 3.56
C ARG A 100 -14.65 5.62 3.53
N SER A 101 -14.78 6.94 3.53
CA SER A 101 -16.05 7.64 3.40
C SER A 101 -15.82 9.00 2.72
N ALA A 102 -16.85 9.51 2.04
CA ALA A 102 -16.79 10.84 1.45
C ALA A 102 -16.78 11.90 2.57
N GLY A 103 -16.02 12.96 2.36
CA GLY A 103 -15.94 14.08 3.30
C GLY A 103 -14.83 15.04 2.87
N PRO A 104 -14.70 16.19 3.55
CA PRO A 104 -13.64 17.15 3.29
C PRO A 104 -12.33 16.69 3.95
N PHE A 105 -11.86 15.49 3.57
CA PHE A 105 -10.63 14.88 4.06
C PHE A 105 -9.56 15.04 2.99
N VAL A 106 -8.60 15.91 3.25
CA VAL A 106 -7.48 16.21 2.37
C VAL A 106 -6.30 15.35 2.79
N VAL A 107 -5.65 14.67 1.85
CA VAL A 107 -4.38 13.96 2.10
C VAL A 107 -3.25 14.78 1.51
N GLU A 108 -2.36 15.24 2.38
CA GLU A 108 -1.27 16.14 2.03
C GLU A 108 -0.03 15.81 2.85
N ASN A 109 1.11 15.67 2.18
CA ASN A 109 2.41 15.37 2.79
C ASN A 109 2.37 14.20 3.79
N GLY A 110 1.73 13.10 3.40
CA GLY A 110 1.59 11.91 4.22
C GLY A 110 0.58 12.00 5.36
N ALA A 111 -0.13 13.12 5.59
CA ALA A 111 -1.13 13.22 6.65
C ALA A 111 -2.54 13.45 6.11
N MET A 112 -3.56 13.11 6.90
CA MET A 112 -4.95 13.45 6.61
C MET A 112 -5.35 14.69 7.39
N TYR A 113 -6.00 15.65 6.73
CA TYR A 113 -6.55 16.85 7.33
C TYR A 113 -8.05 16.96 7.06
N PHE A 114 -8.80 17.37 8.08
CA PHE A 114 -10.21 17.70 7.97
C PHE A 114 -10.38 19.19 7.66
N ASP A 115 -10.73 19.49 6.41
CA ASP A 115 -10.95 20.85 5.91
C ASP A 115 -12.42 21.27 6.07
N ALA A 116 -12.85 21.46 7.32
CA ALA A 116 -14.22 21.85 7.66
C ALA A 116 -14.69 23.12 6.91
N GLY A 117 -13.76 24.04 6.64
CA GLY A 117 -14.03 25.33 6.02
C GLY A 117 -14.03 25.32 4.50
N GLY A 118 -13.63 24.20 3.86
CA GLY A 118 -13.47 24.13 2.40
C GLY A 118 -12.43 25.12 1.87
N SER A 119 -11.34 25.30 2.62
CA SER A 119 -10.26 26.22 2.24
C SER A 119 -9.24 25.58 1.29
N ALA A 120 -9.26 24.25 1.14
CA ALA A 120 -8.39 23.54 0.23
C ALA A 120 -8.70 23.88 -1.23
N THR A 121 -7.65 24.00 -2.04
CA THR A 121 -7.78 24.22 -3.48
C THR A 121 -7.49 22.92 -4.22
N ALA A 122 -8.40 22.54 -5.12
CA ALA A 122 -8.21 21.38 -5.97
C ALA A 122 -7.32 21.71 -7.18
N HIS A 123 -6.25 20.94 -7.35
CA HIS A 123 -5.39 20.92 -8.52
C HIS A 123 -5.67 19.67 -9.32
N SER A 124 -6.11 19.83 -10.57
CA SER A 124 -6.50 18.72 -11.42
C SER A 124 -5.72 18.69 -12.72
N LEU A 125 -5.34 17.48 -13.15
CA LEU A 125 -4.65 17.20 -14.41
C LEU A 125 -5.45 16.17 -15.20
N GLN A 126 -5.58 16.39 -16.50
CA GLN A 126 -6.02 15.34 -17.42
C GLN A 126 -4.81 14.53 -17.85
N VAL A 127 -4.91 13.22 -17.71
CA VAL A 127 -3.86 12.27 -18.06
C VAL A 127 -4.41 11.24 -19.04
N PRO A 128 -3.85 11.15 -20.26
CA PRO A 128 -4.23 10.12 -21.19
C PRO A 128 -3.78 8.76 -20.64
N LEU A 129 -4.72 7.83 -20.61
CA LEU A 129 -4.48 6.45 -20.21
C LEU A 129 -4.71 5.53 -21.40
N GLN A 130 -3.80 4.57 -21.55
CA GLN A 130 -3.89 3.55 -22.58
C GLN A 130 -3.43 2.21 -22.00
N GLY A 131 -4.19 1.16 -22.29
CA GLY A 131 -3.85 -0.20 -21.92
C GLY A 131 -4.25 -1.21 -22.99
N ASP A 132 -3.64 -2.38 -22.91
CA ASP A 132 -3.93 -3.49 -23.81
C ASP A 132 -5.14 -4.29 -23.32
N ALA A 133 -5.84 -4.96 -24.24
CA ALA A 133 -7.03 -5.74 -23.91
C ALA A 133 -6.70 -7.07 -23.21
N GLN A 134 -5.51 -7.63 -23.44
CA GLN A 134 -5.06 -8.89 -22.85
C GLN A 134 -4.24 -8.66 -21.59
N GLN A 135 -3.44 -7.58 -21.53
CA GLN A 135 -2.69 -7.20 -20.34
C GLN A 135 -2.96 -5.73 -19.99
N PRO A 136 -3.90 -5.45 -19.05
CA PRO A 136 -4.25 -4.09 -18.67
C PRO A 136 -3.03 -3.30 -18.23
N ALA A 137 -2.89 -2.04 -18.65
CA ALA A 137 -1.81 -1.20 -18.13
C ALA A 137 -2.12 -0.83 -16.68
N ILE A 138 -1.11 -0.83 -15.81
CA ILE A 138 -1.24 -0.45 -14.40
C ILE A 138 -0.45 0.83 -14.17
N SER A 139 -1.06 1.78 -13.48
CA SER A 139 -0.41 3.01 -13.02
C SER A 139 -0.65 3.18 -11.54
N ARG A 140 0.38 3.62 -10.82
CA ARG A 140 0.30 4.07 -9.44
C ARG A 140 0.02 5.57 -9.39
N LEU A 141 -0.87 6.00 -8.51
CA LEU A 141 -1.11 7.38 -8.14
C LEU A 141 -0.06 7.82 -7.11
N ARG A 142 0.61 8.95 -7.35
CA ARG A 142 1.58 9.52 -6.40
C ARG A 142 0.89 10.10 -5.17
N GLU A 143 1.65 10.36 -4.12
CA GLU A 143 1.18 10.88 -2.82
C GLU A 143 0.24 12.10 -2.93
N GLY A 144 -0.86 12.06 -2.17
CA GLY A 144 -1.99 13.00 -2.24
C GLY A 144 -2.85 12.97 -3.52
N TRP A 145 -2.36 12.50 -4.67
CA TRP A 145 -3.14 12.43 -5.91
C TRP A 145 -4.19 11.31 -5.90
N ARG A 146 -5.41 11.58 -6.39
CA ARG A 146 -6.47 10.59 -6.55
C ARG A 146 -7.08 10.65 -7.95
N LEU A 147 -7.54 9.51 -8.45
CA LEU A 147 -8.45 9.51 -9.59
C LEU A 147 -9.76 10.17 -9.17
N SER A 148 -10.23 11.15 -9.93
CA SER A 148 -11.46 11.90 -9.64
C SER A 148 -12.57 11.56 -10.62
N ASP A 149 -12.22 11.49 -11.90
CA ASP A 149 -13.13 11.09 -12.98
C ASP A 149 -12.35 10.37 -14.08
N PHE A 150 -13.06 9.65 -14.94
CA PHE A 150 -12.51 9.01 -16.12
C PHE A 150 -13.51 9.05 -17.28
N GLN A 151 -13.04 9.46 -18.46
CA GLN A 151 -13.85 9.54 -19.66
C GLN A 151 -13.13 8.85 -20.81
N GLY A 152 -13.77 7.86 -21.43
CA GLY A 152 -13.14 7.13 -22.52
C GLY A 152 -13.93 5.92 -22.98
N SER A 153 -13.33 5.21 -23.93
CA SER A 153 -13.85 3.93 -24.43
C SER A 153 -13.28 2.72 -23.68
N GLY A 154 -12.20 2.93 -22.92
CA GLY A 154 -11.58 1.92 -22.09
C GLY A 154 -12.34 1.65 -20.79
N GLU A 155 -12.00 0.55 -20.14
CA GLU A 155 -12.50 0.19 -18.81
C GLU A 155 -11.37 0.35 -17.78
N ILE A 156 -11.68 1.04 -16.68
CA ILE A 156 -10.75 1.21 -15.56
C ILE A 156 -11.16 0.36 -14.35
N ARG A 157 -10.17 -0.02 -13.55
CA ARG A 157 -10.37 -0.54 -12.20
C ARG A 157 -9.46 0.18 -11.22
N LEU A 158 -9.99 0.38 -10.03
CA LEU A 158 -9.25 0.95 -8.91
C LEU A 158 -8.58 -0.18 -8.13
N GLY A 159 -7.35 0.04 -7.68
CA GLY A 159 -6.57 -0.93 -6.91
C GLY A 159 -6.05 -0.31 -5.62
N ARG A 160 -5.90 -1.15 -4.60
CA ARG A 160 -5.21 -0.80 -3.35
C ARG A 160 -4.04 -1.76 -3.14
N ASP A 161 -2.84 -1.24 -2.90
CA ASP A 161 -1.73 -2.09 -2.44
C ASP A 161 -2.06 -2.67 -1.06
N LEU A 162 -1.86 -3.96 -0.85
CA LEU A 162 -2.01 -4.62 0.44
C LEU A 162 -0.66 -4.78 1.14
N LEU A 163 0.46 -4.63 0.42
CA LEU A 163 1.81 -4.85 0.95
C LEU A 163 2.41 -3.61 1.57
N TRP A 164 2.27 -2.42 0.98
CA TRP A 164 2.69 -1.09 1.47
C TRP A 164 4.17 -0.87 1.88
N VAL A 165 4.90 -1.89 2.34
CA VAL A 165 6.35 -1.89 2.69
C VAL A 165 7.22 -2.49 1.57
N GLY A 166 6.72 -2.52 0.34
CA GLY A 166 7.37 -3.22 -0.77
C GLY A 166 8.34 -2.38 -1.61
N SER A 167 8.45 -1.07 -1.32
CA SER A 167 9.54 -0.21 -1.80
C SER A 167 10.85 -0.49 -1.06
N PHE A 168 10.79 -1.11 0.12
CA PHE A 168 11.93 -1.34 1.02
C PHE A 168 12.62 -0.08 1.54
N GLU A 169 12.07 1.10 1.27
CA GLU A 169 12.58 2.36 1.79
C GLU A 169 12.41 2.42 3.31
N ASP A 170 13.39 3.06 3.95
CA ASP A 170 13.40 3.33 5.38
C ASP A 170 12.63 4.63 5.64
N GLU A 171 11.31 4.49 5.78
CA GLU A 171 10.38 5.62 5.90
C GLU A 171 9.81 5.76 7.32
N ASP A 172 10.32 5.01 8.29
CA ASP A 172 10.06 5.27 9.68
C ASP A 172 10.97 6.39 10.22
N THR A 173 10.68 6.87 11.43
CA THR A 173 11.33 8.07 12.00
C THR A 173 12.25 7.75 13.17
N ASP A 174 12.74 6.52 13.26
CA ASP A 174 13.68 6.12 14.30
C ASP A 174 15.15 6.45 13.95
N ASN A 175 16.11 5.86 14.67
CA ASN A 175 17.54 6.12 14.45
C ASN A 175 18.28 4.91 13.86
N GLU A 176 17.57 3.85 13.54
CA GLU A 176 18.08 2.70 12.82
C GLU A 176 18.04 3.06 11.32
N ASN A 177 19.03 2.62 10.56
CA ASN A 177 19.11 2.90 9.13
C ASN A 177 19.06 1.57 8.38
N GLU A 178 18.44 1.58 7.20
CA GLU A 178 18.30 0.40 6.34
C GLU A 178 17.52 -0.72 7.06
N ASP A 179 16.50 -0.32 7.85
CA ASP A 179 15.66 -1.29 8.52
C ASP A 179 14.84 -2.09 7.50
N SER A 180 14.62 -3.35 7.83
CA SER A 180 13.86 -4.31 7.06
C SER A 180 12.40 -4.32 7.48
N THR A 181 11.79 -3.14 7.61
CA THR A 181 10.48 -2.95 8.22
C THR A 181 9.47 -4.02 7.81
N LEU A 182 8.99 -4.80 8.78
CA LEU A 182 8.05 -5.91 8.58
C LEU A 182 8.49 -7.08 7.66
N TRP A 183 9.76 -7.17 7.25
CA TRP A 183 10.32 -8.24 6.42
C TRP A 183 11.32 -9.14 7.17
N ASP A 184 11.35 -10.44 6.86
CA ASP A 184 12.25 -11.39 7.55
C ASP A 184 13.67 -11.43 6.95
N PHE A 185 14.62 -10.70 7.53
CA PHE A 185 16.04 -10.76 7.16
C PHE A 185 16.92 -11.67 8.04
N ARG A 186 16.31 -12.40 8.98
CA ARG A 186 17.05 -13.17 10.00
C ARG A 186 17.82 -14.37 9.45
N THR A 187 17.48 -14.85 8.25
CA THR A 187 18.14 -16.02 7.64
C THR A 187 19.24 -15.58 6.65
N PRO A 188 20.39 -16.28 6.59
CA PRO A 188 21.48 -15.95 5.68
C PRO A 188 21.13 -15.88 4.19
N GLY A 189 21.85 -15.00 3.49
CA GLY A 189 21.74 -14.76 2.04
C GLY A 189 20.55 -13.88 1.65
N ARG A 190 20.15 -13.00 2.56
CA ARG A 190 19.27 -11.84 2.36
C ARG A 190 20.07 -10.59 2.72
N ARG A 191 19.97 -9.54 1.92
CA ARG A 191 20.62 -8.23 2.14
C ARG A 191 19.66 -7.13 1.72
N ILE A 192 19.72 -5.99 2.39
CA ILE A 192 19.02 -4.76 2.01
C ILE A 192 20.08 -3.67 1.79
N GLY A 193 19.75 -2.67 0.98
CA GLY A 193 20.57 -1.46 0.85
C GLY A 193 20.64 -0.90 -0.58
N PRO A 194 21.32 0.25 -0.76
CA PRO A 194 21.26 1.04 -1.98
C PRO A 194 21.89 0.37 -3.20
N ALA A 195 22.81 -0.58 -3.00
CA ALA A 195 23.41 -1.33 -4.09
C ALA A 195 22.41 -2.24 -4.82
N TYR A 196 21.27 -2.54 -4.20
CA TYR A 196 20.24 -3.45 -4.69
C TYR A 196 18.95 -2.73 -5.08
N ALA A 197 18.92 -1.40 -5.00
CA ALA A 197 17.80 -0.56 -5.37
C ALA A 197 17.65 -0.45 -6.89
N PHE A 198 16.41 -0.51 -7.36
CA PHE A 198 15.99 -0.07 -8.69
C PHE A 198 15.75 1.44 -8.67
N GLU A 199 15.05 1.94 -7.65
CA GLU A 199 14.86 3.35 -7.36
C GLU A 199 14.96 3.61 -5.85
N GLY A 200 15.00 4.88 -5.42
CA GLY A 200 15.10 5.19 -3.99
C GLY A 200 16.47 4.85 -3.37
N GLN A 201 16.46 4.56 -2.07
CA GLN A 201 17.63 4.27 -1.25
C GLN A 201 17.81 2.79 -0.94
N ALA A 202 16.80 1.94 -1.12
CA ALA A 202 16.88 0.56 -0.69
C ALA A 202 16.19 -0.41 -1.65
N GLY A 203 16.89 -1.50 -1.95
CA GLY A 203 16.27 -2.70 -2.50
C GLY A 203 16.85 -3.92 -1.79
N VAL A 204 16.39 -5.10 -2.18
CA VAL A 204 16.75 -6.34 -1.48
C VAL A 204 17.49 -7.30 -2.40
N ARG A 205 18.54 -7.94 -1.89
CA ARG A 205 19.29 -8.98 -2.58
C ARG A 205 19.12 -10.32 -1.89
N LEU A 206 18.80 -11.32 -2.70
CA LEU A 206 18.95 -12.73 -2.37
C LEU A 206 20.25 -13.28 -2.97
N GLU A 207 20.96 -14.12 -2.21
CA GLU A 207 22.21 -14.75 -2.66
C GLU A 207 22.19 -16.25 -2.38
N ARG A 208 22.57 -17.05 -3.39
CA ARG A 208 22.78 -18.50 -3.22
C ARG A 208 24.01 -19.02 -3.95
N ARG A 209 24.67 -20.00 -3.33
CA ARG A 209 25.87 -20.68 -3.85
C ARG A 209 25.58 -22.13 -4.18
N ALA A 210 26.34 -22.69 -5.12
CA ALA A 210 26.30 -24.11 -5.40
C ALA A 210 26.54 -24.93 -4.13
N GLY A 211 25.76 -25.99 -3.94
CA GLY A 211 25.78 -26.82 -2.74
C GLY A 211 24.94 -26.29 -1.56
N SER A 212 24.30 -25.13 -1.68
CA SER A 212 23.29 -24.71 -0.70
C SER A 212 22.15 -25.73 -0.67
N ARG A 213 21.72 -26.16 0.52
CA ARG A 213 20.70 -27.22 0.69
C ARG A 213 19.26 -26.70 0.63
N SER A 214 19.08 -25.38 0.58
CA SER A 214 17.78 -24.72 0.53
C SER A 214 17.88 -23.41 -0.25
N GLU A 215 16.73 -22.95 -0.73
CA GLU A 215 16.58 -21.69 -1.43
C GLU A 215 16.80 -20.48 -0.51
N ALA A 216 17.06 -19.32 -1.10
CA ALA A 216 16.84 -18.05 -0.43
C ALA A 216 15.37 -17.70 -0.58
N MET A 217 14.80 -17.18 0.49
CA MET A 217 13.41 -16.81 0.53
C MET A 217 13.27 -15.60 1.43
N LEU A 218 12.75 -14.49 0.93
CA LEU A 218 12.41 -13.31 1.72
C LEU A 218 10.89 -13.14 1.72
N THR A 219 10.32 -12.79 2.87
CA THR A 219 8.86 -12.72 3.07
C THR A 219 8.54 -11.72 4.16
N PRO A 220 7.36 -11.06 4.13
CA PRO A 220 6.88 -10.30 5.27
C PRO A 220 6.78 -11.18 6.53
N LEU A 221 7.03 -10.61 7.70
CA LEU A 221 6.98 -11.28 9.00
C LEU A 221 5.58 -11.84 9.33
N HIS A 222 4.55 -11.25 8.73
CA HIS A 222 3.15 -11.56 8.98
C HIS A 222 2.39 -11.74 7.67
N ARG A 223 1.31 -12.53 7.72
CA ARG A 223 0.48 -12.79 6.53
C ARG A 223 -0.41 -11.61 6.24
N ILE A 224 -0.51 -11.28 4.96
CA ILE A 224 -1.33 -10.18 4.47
C ILE A 224 -2.76 -10.70 4.32
N LEU A 225 -3.74 -10.01 4.89
CA LEU A 225 -5.14 -10.42 4.77
C LEU A 225 -5.66 -10.14 3.36
N VAL A 226 -6.45 -11.08 2.84
CA VAL A 226 -7.06 -11.00 1.50
C VAL A 226 -8.50 -11.48 1.55
N GLN A 227 -9.33 -11.06 0.59
CA GLN A 227 -10.69 -11.57 0.48
C GLN A 227 -10.75 -12.78 -0.46
N PRO A 228 -11.45 -13.87 -0.07
CA PRO A 228 -11.71 -14.98 -0.98
C PRO A 228 -12.29 -14.54 -2.32
N GLY A 229 -11.71 -15.03 -3.42
CA GLY A 229 -12.15 -14.70 -4.77
C GLY A 229 -11.77 -13.31 -5.26
N ALA A 230 -11.07 -12.49 -4.47
CA ALA A 230 -10.51 -11.23 -4.95
C ALA A 230 -9.49 -11.47 -6.07
N GLU A 231 -9.37 -10.49 -6.95
CA GLU A 231 -8.38 -10.50 -8.03
C GLU A 231 -7.21 -9.63 -7.61
N LEU A 232 -6.01 -10.20 -7.65
CA LEU A 232 -4.78 -9.54 -7.23
C LEU A 232 -3.79 -9.48 -8.38
N SER A 233 -2.93 -8.46 -8.36
CA SER A 233 -1.70 -8.42 -9.15
C SER A 233 -0.50 -8.29 -8.22
N VAL A 234 0.49 -9.14 -8.40
CA VAL A 234 1.83 -8.96 -7.82
C VAL A 234 2.72 -8.36 -8.89
N THR A 235 3.30 -7.20 -8.62
CA THR A 235 4.23 -6.54 -9.55
C THR A 235 5.54 -6.20 -8.86
N GLY A 236 6.59 -5.99 -9.63
CA GLY A 236 7.83 -5.44 -9.11
C GLY A 236 8.97 -5.46 -10.11
N MET A 237 10.14 -5.03 -9.66
CA MET A 237 11.37 -5.03 -10.43
C MET A 237 12.29 -6.13 -9.95
N VAL A 238 13.01 -6.75 -10.89
CA VAL A 238 14.00 -7.80 -10.59
C VAL A 238 15.25 -7.63 -11.44
N ARG A 239 16.42 -7.81 -10.84
CA ARG A 239 17.73 -7.86 -11.49
C ARG A 239 18.52 -9.04 -10.97
N ALA A 240 18.83 -10.01 -11.82
CA ALA A 240 19.52 -11.22 -11.37
C ALA A 240 20.73 -11.57 -12.25
N THR A 241 21.71 -12.26 -11.68
CA THR A 241 22.89 -12.76 -12.42
C THR A 241 22.49 -13.82 -13.45
N THR A 242 23.25 -13.96 -14.53
CA THR A 242 23.03 -15.01 -15.54
C THR A 242 22.97 -16.41 -14.90
N GLY A 243 21.92 -17.17 -15.20
CA GLY A 243 21.71 -18.51 -14.66
C GLY A 243 21.03 -18.55 -13.27
N ALA A 244 20.68 -17.39 -12.71
CA ALA A 244 19.78 -17.32 -11.56
C ALA A 244 18.38 -17.79 -11.95
N THR A 245 17.70 -18.50 -11.05
CA THR A 245 16.30 -18.92 -11.21
C THR A 245 15.46 -18.40 -10.04
N PRO A 246 15.12 -17.11 -10.05
CA PRO A 246 14.20 -16.54 -9.07
C PRO A 246 12.75 -16.92 -9.37
N ASP A 247 11.92 -16.96 -8.32
CA ASP A 247 10.48 -17.17 -8.41
C ASP A 247 9.74 -16.32 -7.37
N ILE A 248 8.49 -15.98 -7.68
CA ILE A 248 7.53 -15.46 -6.72
C ILE A 248 6.66 -16.62 -6.26
N ARG A 249 6.53 -16.80 -4.95
CA ARG A 249 5.59 -17.76 -4.38
C ARG A 249 4.55 -17.05 -3.53
N LEU A 250 3.30 -17.45 -3.71
CA LEU A 250 2.18 -17.06 -2.87
C LEU A 250 1.69 -18.30 -2.12
N GLY A 251 1.79 -18.28 -0.80
CA GLY A 251 1.15 -19.27 0.06
C GLY A 251 -0.26 -18.79 0.44
N TRP A 252 -1.28 -19.61 0.21
CA TRP A 252 -2.67 -19.28 0.48
C TRP A 252 -3.13 -19.94 1.78
N TYR A 253 -3.62 -19.15 2.73
CA TYR A 253 -3.91 -19.63 4.07
C TYR A 253 -5.38 -19.46 4.46
N PRO A 254 -5.99 -20.48 5.10
CA PRO A 254 -7.36 -20.38 5.60
C PRO A 254 -7.46 -19.61 6.93
N ASP A 255 -6.33 -19.24 7.53
CA ASP A 255 -6.25 -18.46 8.76
C ASP A 255 -4.91 -17.68 8.79
N THR A 256 -4.77 -16.79 9.76
CA THR A 256 -3.54 -16.05 10.09
C THR A 256 -2.44 -16.92 10.70
N THR A 257 -2.75 -18.15 11.12
CA THR A 257 -1.79 -19.14 11.64
C THR A 257 -1.96 -20.52 10.97
N GLY A 258 -1.06 -21.48 11.21
CA GLY A 258 -1.14 -22.83 10.62
C GLY A 258 -0.57 -22.96 9.19
N PRO A 259 -0.66 -24.13 8.53
CA PRO A 259 -0.08 -24.34 7.21
C PRO A 259 -0.87 -23.64 6.09
N SER A 260 -0.24 -23.44 4.93
CA SER A 260 -0.95 -23.04 3.70
C SER A 260 -1.82 -24.19 3.20
N ALA A 261 -2.98 -23.85 2.63
CA ALA A 261 -3.87 -24.81 1.98
C ALA A 261 -3.53 -25.01 0.49
N ALA A 262 -2.94 -23.99 -0.14
CA ALA A 262 -2.50 -24.02 -1.53
C ALA A 262 -1.29 -23.10 -1.73
N GLU A 263 -0.61 -23.27 -2.86
CA GLU A 263 0.48 -22.39 -3.29
C GLU A 263 0.34 -22.03 -4.77
N THR A 264 0.74 -20.81 -5.11
CA THR A 264 1.02 -20.38 -6.49
C THR A 264 2.50 -20.09 -6.59
N ILE A 265 3.16 -20.60 -7.64
CA ILE A 265 4.59 -20.38 -7.87
C ILE A 265 4.74 -19.87 -9.30
N GLU A 266 5.34 -18.70 -9.46
CA GLU A 266 5.60 -18.07 -10.74
C GLU A 266 7.12 -17.87 -10.93
N PRO A 267 7.78 -18.69 -11.76
CA PRO A 267 9.19 -18.49 -12.11
C PRO A 267 9.38 -17.20 -12.91
N ILE A 268 10.38 -16.40 -12.55
CA ILE A 268 10.73 -15.20 -13.31
C ILE A 268 11.82 -15.55 -14.33
N THR A 269 11.50 -15.39 -15.61
CA THR A 269 12.48 -15.58 -16.69
C THR A 269 13.42 -14.37 -16.79
N ILE A 270 14.71 -14.58 -16.52
CA ILE A 270 15.74 -13.53 -16.63
C ILE A 270 16.15 -13.36 -18.10
N LYS A 271 15.76 -12.23 -18.70
CA LYS A 271 15.99 -11.92 -20.12
C LYS A 271 17.45 -11.55 -20.40
N ALA A 272 18.05 -10.78 -19.48
CA ALA A 272 19.45 -10.38 -19.54
C ALA A 272 20.03 -10.34 -18.12
N GLY A 273 21.19 -10.97 -17.93
CA GLY A 273 21.86 -10.97 -16.62
C GLY A 273 22.28 -9.57 -16.18
N ASN A 274 22.07 -9.27 -14.91
CA ASN A 274 22.40 -8.00 -14.24
C ASN A 274 21.69 -6.75 -14.81
N THR A 275 20.58 -6.92 -15.51
CA THR A 275 19.71 -5.82 -15.95
C THR A 275 18.38 -5.88 -15.21
N TRP A 276 17.89 -4.72 -14.77
CA TRP A 276 16.55 -4.61 -14.18
C TRP A 276 15.48 -4.87 -15.24
N GLN A 277 14.50 -5.70 -14.90
CA GLN A 277 13.30 -5.95 -15.68
C GLN A 277 12.09 -5.96 -14.75
N PRO A 278 10.90 -5.58 -15.24
CA PRO A 278 9.67 -5.79 -14.48
C PRO A 278 9.29 -7.28 -14.47
N PHE A 279 8.45 -7.63 -13.51
CA PHE A 279 7.66 -8.86 -13.54
C PHE A 279 6.22 -8.57 -13.10
N ARG A 280 5.28 -9.42 -13.55
CA ARG A 280 3.88 -9.34 -13.15
C ARG A 280 3.24 -10.72 -13.06
N LEU A 281 2.54 -10.96 -11.95
CA LEU A 281 1.73 -12.15 -11.72
C LEU A 281 0.30 -11.71 -11.37
N ASP A 282 -0.66 -12.02 -12.26
CA ASP A 282 -2.09 -11.83 -11.99
C ASP A 282 -2.70 -13.12 -11.44
N VAL A 283 -3.38 -13.05 -10.31
CA VAL A 283 -3.94 -14.21 -9.60
C VAL A 283 -5.32 -13.92 -9.05
N LYS A 284 -6.07 -15.00 -8.82
CA LYS A 284 -7.34 -14.96 -8.09
C LYS A 284 -7.19 -15.67 -6.75
N VAL A 285 -7.61 -15.02 -5.67
CA VAL A 285 -7.54 -15.59 -4.32
C VAL A 285 -8.42 -16.85 -4.25
N PRO A 286 -7.90 -17.99 -3.76
CA PRO A 286 -8.68 -19.21 -3.60
C PRO A 286 -9.90 -19.02 -2.67
N PRO A 287 -11.00 -19.79 -2.85
CA PRO A 287 -12.25 -19.60 -2.09
C PRO A 287 -12.13 -19.73 -0.57
N ASP A 288 -11.14 -20.47 -0.07
CA ASP A 288 -10.95 -20.70 1.36
C ASP A 288 -9.77 -19.90 1.93
N ALA A 289 -9.14 -19.01 1.13
CA ALA A 289 -7.98 -18.26 1.56
C ALA A 289 -8.39 -16.87 2.11
N VAL A 290 -8.03 -16.61 3.36
CA VAL A 290 -8.25 -15.32 4.05
C VAL A 290 -6.96 -14.53 4.25
N ALA A 291 -5.81 -15.16 3.98
CA ALA A 291 -4.51 -14.54 4.05
C ALA A 291 -3.55 -15.12 3.01
N VAL A 292 -2.57 -14.31 2.61
CA VAL A 292 -1.50 -14.68 1.68
C VAL A 292 -0.14 -14.43 2.33
N GLY A 293 0.78 -15.37 2.12
CA GLY A 293 2.21 -15.15 2.34
C GLY A 293 2.89 -14.91 1.01
N LEU A 294 3.54 -13.77 0.85
CA LEU A 294 4.32 -13.42 -0.35
C LEU A 294 5.79 -13.76 -0.10
N PHE A 295 6.39 -14.50 -1.03
CA PHE A 295 7.78 -14.96 -0.93
C PHE A 295 8.56 -14.63 -2.20
N LEU A 296 9.62 -13.83 -2.06
CA LEU A 296 10.65 -13.66 -3.08
C LEU A 296 11.67 -14.78 -2.92
N ARG A 297 11.93 -15.56 -3.96
CA ARG A 297 12.77 -16.78 -3.85
C ARG A 297 13.89 -16.80 -4.87
N LEU A 298 15.00 -17.43 -4.49
CA LEU A 298 16.13 -17.71 -5.35
C LEU A 298 16.69 -19.10 -5.07
N SER A 299 16.66 -19.97 -6.08
CA SER A 299 17.19 -21.33 -5.97
C SER A 299 18.73 -21.36 -6.03
N PRO A 300 19.38 -22.36 -5.39
CA PRO A 300 20.81 -22.58 -5.53
C PRO A 300 21.20 -22.88 -6.99
N PRO A 301 22.32 -22.32 -7.49
CA PRO A 301 22.81 -22.64 -8.81
C PRO A 301 23.52 -23.99 -8.80
N THR A 302 23.72 -24.57 -9.99
CA THR A 302 24.52 -25.80 -10.14
C THR A 302 26.01 -25.56 -9.88
N GLN A 303 26.52 -24.35 -10.20
CA GLN A 303 27.91 -23.94 -9.98
C GLN A 303 28.00 -22.48 -9.54
N GLY A 304 29.07 -22.12 -8.83
CA GLY A 304 29.36 -20.74 -8.46
C GLY A 304 28.35 -20.13 -7.48
N MET A 305 28.03 -18.86 -7.70
CA MET A 305 27.10 -18.05 -6.90
C MET A 305 26.19 -17.28 -7.83
N VAL A 306 24.92 -17.16 -7.46
CA VAL A 306 23.93 -16.32 -8.13
C VAL A 306 23.30 -15.36 -7.13
N THR A 307 22.87 -14.22 -7.65
CA THR A 307 22.12 -13.22 -6.89
C THR A 307 20.87 -12.81 -7.66
N ALA A 308 19.85 -12.39 -6.92
CA ALA A 308 18.64 -11.77 -7.45
C ALA A 308 18.28 -10.58 -6.56
N ASP A 309 18.23 -9.41 -7.15
CA ASP A 309 17.84 -8.16 -6.53
C ASP A 309 16.39 -7.88 -6.87
N PHE A 310 15.62 -7.39 -5.90
CA PHE A 310 14.21 -7.08 -6.02
C PHE A 310 13.93 -5.71 -5.43
N ASP A 311 12.98 -5.01 -6.03
CA ASP A 311 12.55 -3.70 -5.57
C ASP A 311 11.12 -3.43 -6.07
N ASN A 312 10.43 -2.47 -5.46
CA ASN A 312 9.09 -2.02 -5.83
C ASN A 312 8.04 -3.12 -5.91
N ILE A 313 8.06 -4.03 -4.92
CA ILE A 313 7.10 -5.12 -4.84
C ILE A 313 5.74 -4.57 -4.42
N ARG A 314 4.69 -4.89 -5.17
CA ARG A 314 3.31 -4.49 -4.84
C ARG A 314 2.41 -5.71 -4.83
N LEU A 315 1.43 -5.73 -3.93
CA LEU A 315 0.35 -6.72 -3.90
C LEU A 315 -0.97 -5.99 -4.03
N ILE A 316 -1.41 -5.75 -5.26
CA ILE A 316 -2.55 -4.88 -5.56
C ILE A 316 -3.83 -5.70 -5.53
N GLU A 317 -4.77 -5.36 -4.66
CA GLU A 317 -6.15 -5.88 -4.70
C GLU A 317 -7.03 -4.98 -5.56
N TRP A 318 -7.68 -5.55 -6.56
CA TRP A 318 -8.52 -4.81 -7.50
C TRP A 318 -9.97 -4.74 -7.06
N ALA A 319 -10.48 -3.52 -6.91
CA ALA A 319 -11.88 -3.27 -6.65
C ALA A 319 -12.78 -3.78 -7.81
N PRO A 320 -14.06 -4.08 -7.52
CA PRO A 320 -15.04 -4.36 -8.57
C PRO A 320 -15.11 -3.22 -9.59
N VAL A 321 -15.36 -3.57 -10.86
CA VAL A 321 -15.59 -2.59 -11.93
C VAL A 321 -16.76 -1.67 -11.56
N GLY A 322 -16.61 -0.37 -11.81
CA GLY A 322 -17.62 0.64 -11.48
C GLY A 322 -17.63 1.09 -10.02
N THR A 323 -16.67 0.65 -9.21
CA THR A 323 -16.46 1.20 -7.86
C THR A 323 -16.23 2.71 -7.93
N PRO A 324 -16.94 3.53 -7.12
CA PRO A 324 -16.72 4.97 -7.09
C PRO A 324 -15.27 5.33 -6.76
N THR A 325 -14.80 6.43 -7.37
CA THR A 325 -13.48 6.98 -7.05
C THR A 325 -13.39 7.41 -5.59
N SER A 326 -12.21 7.23 -5.00
CA SER A 326 -11.93 7.58 -3.62
C SER A 326 -10.42 7.77 -3.42
N GLN A 327 -10.06 8.54 -2.40
CA GLN A 327 -8.69 8.69 -1.90
C GLN A 327 -8.06 7.35 -1.50
N LEU A 328 -8.88 6.32 -1.22
CA LEU A 328 -8.47 4.99 -0.73
C LEU A 328 -7.54 4.25 -1.70
N TYR A 329 -7.73 4.47 -3.00
CA TYR A 329 -7.09 3.72 -4.07
C TYR A 329 -5.86 4.47 -4.58
N ASP A 330 -4.75 3.76 -4.62
CA ASP A 330 -3.43 4.23 -5.04
C ASP A 330 -3.00 3.61 -6.38
N PHE A 331 -3.81 2.73 -6.97
CA PHE A 331 -3.58 2.16 -8.30
C PHE A 331 -4.80 2.29 -9.22
N VAL A 332 -4.51 2.41 -10.51
CA VAL A 332 -5.49 2.33 -11.59
C VAL A 332 -5.00 1.33 -12.63
N SER A 333 -5.83 0.34 -12.97
CA SER A 333 -5.63 -0.46 -14.18
C SER A 333 -6.56 0.02 -15.29
N ILE A 334 -6.10 -0.02 -16.53
CA ILE A 334 -6.91 0.31 -17.71
C ILE A 334 -6.77 -0.73 -18.82
N THR A 335 -7.88 -1.03 -19.48
CA THR A 335 -7.91 -1.64 -20.82
C THR A 335 -8.48 -0.63 -21.82
N GLY A 336 -7.97 -0.60 -23.06
CA GLY A 336 -8.40 0.38 -24.05
C GLY A 336 -7.80 1.76 -23.81
N SER A 337 -8.57 2.84 -24.05
CA SER A 337 -8.06 4.20 -23.88
C SER A 337 -9.10 5.20 -23.38
N GLY A 338 -8.63 6.24 -22.71
CA GLY A 338 -9.43 7.35 -22.21
C GLY A 338 -8.58 8.41 -21.53
N GLU A 339 -9.25 9.42 -20.99
CA GLU A 339 -8.67 10.52 -20.23
C GLU A 339 -9.07 10.38 -18.76
N ALA A 340 -8.07 10.28 -17.89
CA ALA A 340 -8.25 10.31 -16.45
C ALA A 340 -8.14 11.75 -15.92
N LEU A 341 -9.13 12.19 -15.16
CA LEU A 341 -9.01 13.40 -14.35
C LEU A 341 -8.43 13.01 -12.99
N ILE A 342 -7.20 13.43 -12.72
CA ILE A 342 -6.50 13.15 -11.47
C ILE A 342 -6.39 14.46 -10.71
N SER A 343 -6.76 14.45 -9.43
CA SER A 343 -6.73 15.65 -8.61
C SER A 343 -5.96 15.44 -7.31
N LYS A 344 -5.46 16.55 -6.78
CA LYS A 344 -4.86 16.67 -5.46
C LYS A 344 -5.41 17.95 -4.83
N GLU A 345 -5.81 17.87 -3.58
CA GLU A 345 -6.26 19.04 -2.81
C GLU A 345 -5.08 19.54 -1.97
N LEU A 346 -4.88 20.87 -1.96
CA LEU A 346 -3.82 21.51 -1.19
C LEU A 346 -4.43 22.46 -0.16
N LEU A 347 -3.97 22.40 1.09
CA LEU A 347 -4.35 23.38 2.09
C LEU A 347 -3.65 24.72 1.85
N PRO A 348 -4.23 25.84 2.30
CA PRO A 348 -3.61 27.15 2.16
C PRO A 348 -2.19 27.20 2.72
N GLY A 349 -1.22 27.66 1.91
CA GLY A 349 0.18 27.80 2.29
C GLY A 349 1.09 26.63 1.87
N ALA A 350 0.52 25.54 1.36
CA ALA A 350 1.28 24.39 0.88
C ALA A 350 1.68 24.46 -0.61
N GLU A 351 1.22 25.48 -1.34
CA GLU A 351 1.36 25.58 -2.80
C GLU A 351 2.83 25.64 -3.24
N GLN A 352 3.72 26.20 -2.42
CA GLN A 352 5.15 26.31 -2.73
C GLN A 352 5.94 25.02 -2.49
N TRP A 353 5.37 24.08 -1.73
CA TRP A 353 6.01 22.84 -1.28
C TRP A 353 5.44 21.60 -1.96
N SER A 354 4.37 21.79 -2.76
CA SER A 354 3.65 20.71 -3.40
C SER A 354 4.25 20.34 -4.75
N GLU A 355 4.69 19.09 -4.87
CA GLU A 355 5.03 18.53 -6.18
C GLU A 355 3.75 18.30 -7.01
N LEU A 356 3.48 19.24 -7.91
CA LEU A 356 2.34 19.18 -8.83
C LEU A 356 2.67 18.56 -10.19
N GLN A 357 3.89 18.05 -10.37
CA GLN A 357 4.31 17.44 -11.63
C GLN A 357 4.11 15.93 -11.62
N ASN A 358 3.57 15.42 -12.72
CA ASN A 358 3.34 13.99 -13.00
C ASN A 358 2.58 13.23 -11.89
N PRO A 359 1.24 13.15 -11.95
CA PRO A 359 0.42 12.62 -10.87
C PRO A 359 0.47 11.08 -10.74
N MET A 360 1.07 10.38 -11.70
CA MET A 360 1.14 8.92 -11.72
C MET A 360 2.48 8.39 -12.21
N VAL A 361 2.76 7.13 -11.88
CA VAL A 361 3.87 6.35 -12.39
C VAL A 361 3.31 5.09 -13.04
N ALA A 362 3.61 4.87 -14.32
CA ALA A 362 3.26 3.62 -14.99
C ALA A 362 4.09 2.48 -14.39
N ILE A 363 3.42 1.39 -14.01
CA ILE A 363 4.10 0.15 -13.63
C ILE A 363 4.53 -0.54 -14.93
N PRO A 364 5.83 -0.75 -15.16
CA PRO A 364 6.31 -1.32 -16.41
C PRO A 364 5.72 -2.73 -16.62
N ALA A 365 5.20 -3.00 -17.82
CA ALA A 365 4.75 -4.33 -18.21
C ALA A 365 5.94 -5.20 -18.66
N GLU A 366 5.78 -6.53 -18.59
CA GLU A 366 6.80 -7.50 -19.00
C GLU A 366 7.20 -7.43 -20.48
#